data_AF-A0A7Y2JUC9-F1
#
_entry.id   AF-A0A7Y2JUC9-F1
#
_cell.length_a   1.000
_cell.length_b   1.000
_cell.length_c   1.000
_cell.angle_alpha   90.00
_cell.angle_beta   90.00
_cell.angle_gamma   90.00
#
_symmetry.space_group_name_H-M   'P 1'
#
loop_
_entity.id
_entity.type
_entity.pdbx_description
1 polymer ?
#
loop_
_entity_poly.entity_id
_entity_poly.type
_entity_poly.pdbx_seq_one_letter_code
_entity_poly.pdbx_strand_id
1 'polypeptide(L)' 'MFRNLVGYAVFAVVALFLVKIAFGLLGVVWSLFWTVVVFAAIGFVFYLILRLISPRSADKVEDMIKGKKKSA' A
#
# COMPACT_ATOMS: atom_id res chain seq x y z
N MET A 1 -24.49 -19.21 37.92
CA MET A 1 -24.00 -19.50 36.55
C MET A 1 -24.01 -18.28 35.63
N PHE A 2 -25.06 -17.43 35.69
CA PHE A 2 -25.13 -16.15 34.94
C PHE A 2 -23.95 -15.20 35.19
N ARG A 3 -23.45 -15.11 36.44
CA ARG A 3 -22.27 -14.30 36.81
C ARG A 3 -20.98 -14.68 36.06
N ASN A 4 -20.78 -15.99 35.80
CA ASN A 4 -19.61 -16.46 35.06
C ASN A 4 -19.78 -16.26 33.54
N LEU A 5 -21.01 -16.40 33.05
CA LEU A 5 -21.35 -16.13 31.64
C LEU A 5 -21.14 -14.65 31.28
N VAL A 6 -21.56 -13.73 32.16
CA VAL A 6 -21.35 -12.29 31.98
C VAL A 6 -19.85 -11.93 32.03
N GLY A 7 -19.09 -12.51 32.95
CA GLY A 7 -17.64 -12.32 33.01
C GLY A 7 -16.93 -12.79 31.72
N TYR A 8 -17.32 -13.95 31.20
CA TYR A 8 -16.79 -14.47 29.94
C TYR A 8 -17.21 -13.61 28.74
N ALA A 9 -18.45 -13.12 28.71
CA ALA A 9 -18.93 -12.24 27.66
C ALA A 9 -18.16 -10.90 27.62
N VAL A 10 -17.92 -10.29 28.77
CA VAL A 10 -17.11 -9.06 28.86
C VAL A 10 -15.67 -9.33 28.42
N PHE A 11 -15.07 -10.44 28.86
CA PHE A 11 -13.73 -10.82 28.45
C PHE A 11 -13.63 -11.06 26.94
N ALA A 12 -14.62 -11.73 26.35
CA ALA A 12 -14.67 -11.96 24.91
C ALA A 12 -14.75 -10.65 24.11
N VAL A 13 -15.55 -9.68 24.56
CA VAL A 13 -15.64 -8.35 23.92
C VAL A 13 -14.29 -7.63 23.99
N VAL A 14 -13.61 -7.66 25.14
CA VAL A 14 -12.29 -7.06 25.31
C VAL A 14 -11.24 -7.74 24.43
N ALA A 15 -11.23 -9.07 24.39
CA ALA A 15 -10.33 -9.85 23.54
C ALA A 15 -10.54 -9.55 22.05
N LEU A 16 -11.80 -9.46 21.59
CA LEU A 16 -12.11 -9.08 20.20
C LEU A 16 -11.66 -7.66 19.87
N PHE A 17 -11.74 -6.74 20.83
CA PHE A 17 -11.25 -5.37 20.65
C PHE A 17 -9.72 -5.32 20.49
N LEU A 18 -8.99 -6.05 21.34
CA LEU A 18 -7.54 -6.21 21.24
C LEU A 18 -7.11 -6.82 19.90
N VAL A 19 -7.80 -7.88 19.47
CA VAL A 19 -7.56 -8.53 18.17
C VAL A 19 -7.80 -7.54 17.02
N LYS A 20 -8.89 -6.77 17.07
CA LYS A 20 -9.17 -5.73 16.06
C LYS A 20 -8.06 -4.69 15.98
N ILE A 21 -7.51 -4.24 17.11
CA ILE A 21 -6.40 -3.27 17.13
C ILE A 21 -5.13 -3.90 16.53
N ALA A 22 -4.82 -5.13 16.92
CA ALA A 22 -3.65 -5.85 16.39
C ALA A 22 -3.73 -6.03 14.87
N PHE A 23 -4.89 -6.48 14.36
CA PHE A 23 -5.12 -6.60 12.92
C PHE A 23 -5.19 -5.23 12.22
N GLY A 24 -5.68 -4.19 12.90
CA GLY A 24 -5.65 -2.82 12.39
C GLY A 24 -4.23 -2.31 12.14
N LEU A 25 -3.32 -2.53 13.08
CA LEU A 25 -1.90 -2.18 12.95
C LEU A 25 -1.23 -2.91 11.77
N LEU A 26 -1.50 -4.21 11.61
CA LEU A 26 -1.03 -4.97 10.45
C LEU A 26 -1.67 -4.47 9.14
N GLY A 27 -2.95 -4.11 9.19
CA GLY A 27 -3.71 -3.56 8.08
C GLY A 27 -3.17 -2.21 7.60
N VAL A 28 -2.60 -1.38 8.47
CA VAL A 28 -1.97 -0.11 8.09
C VAL A 28 -0.73 -0.32 7.22
N VAL A 29 0.13 -1.26 7.59
CA VAL A 29 1.32 -1.57 6.78
C VAL A 29 0.89 -2.16 5.43
N TRP A 30 -0.11 -3.05 5.45
CA TRP A 30 -0.64 -3.67 4.24
C TRP A 30 -1.31 -2.66 3.31
N SER A 31 -2.10 -1.73 3.84
CA SER A 31 -2.77 -0.71 3.05
C SER A 31 -1.78 0.30 2.48
N LEU A 32 -0.74 0.65 3.22
CA LEU A 32 0.32 1.53 2.74
C LEU A 32 1.12 0.88 1.61
N PHE A 33 1.48 -0.40 1.77
CA PHE A 33 2.12 -1.18 0.71
C PHE A 33 1.28 -1.19 -0.56
N TRP A 34 -0.02 -1.49 -0.44
CA TRP A 34 -0.91 -1.53 -1.59
C TRP A 34 -1.09 -0.15 -2.24
N THR A 35 -1.16 0.90 -1.43
CA THR A 35 -1.22 2.29 -1.91
C THR A 35 0.00 2.62 -2.77
N VAL A 36 1.21 2.34 -2.26
CA VAL A 36 2.45 2.58 -3.02
C VAL A 36 2.47 1.78 -4.32
N VAL A 37 2.06 0.51 -4.29
CA VAL A 37 1.99 -0.34 -5.49
C VAL A 37 1.01 0.24 -6.51
N VAL A 38 -0.18 0.69 -6.09
CA VAL A 38 -1.16 1.31 -6.98
C VAL A 38 -0.63 2.61 -7.57
N PHE A 39 0.00 3.47 -6.76
CA PHE A 39 0.61 4.70 -7.27
C PHE A 39 1.72 4.41 -8.29
N ALA A 40 2.56 3.41 -8.04
CA ALA A 40 3.59 2.97 -8.99
C ALA A 40 2.97 2.42 -10.28
N ALA A 41 1.91 1.61 -10.17
CA ALA A 41 1.18 1.07 -11.32
C ALA A 41 0.55 2.19 -12.15
N ILE A 42 -0.04 3.20 -11.52
CA ILE A 42 -0.59 4.39 -12.20
C ILE A 42 0.53 5.14 -12.93
N GLY A 43 1.67 5.41 -12.26
CA GLY A 43 2.83 6.04 -12.90
C GLY A 43 3.35 5.24 -14.10
N PHE A 44 3.36 3.92 -14.00
CA PHE A 44 3.72 3.03 -15.11
C PHE A 44 2.72 3.08 -16.26
N VAL A 45 1.42 3.10 -15.99
CA VAL A 45 0.38 3.26 -17.02
C VAL A 45 0.53 4.59 -17.73
N PHE A 46 0.77 5.69 -17.00
CA PHE A 46 1.06 6.99 -17.61
C PHE A 46 2.32 6.97 -18.48
N TYR A 47 3.40 6.31 -18.03
CA TYR A 47 4.60 6.11 -18.85
C TYR A 47 4.29 5.32 -20.12
N LEU A 48 3.48 4.25 -20.04
CA LEU A 48 3.08 3.47 -21.21
C LEU A 48 2.24 4.30 -22.19
N ILE A 49 1.27 5.08 -21.71
CA ILE A 49 0.47 5.98 -22.55
C ILE A 49 1.38 7.01 -23.24
N LEU A 50 2.29 7.62 -22.47
CA LEU A 50 3.22 8.61 -23.00
C LEU A 50 4.17 8.00 -24.02
N ARG A 51 4.63 6.76 -23.79
CA ARG A 51 5.44 5.99 -24.74
C ARG A 51 4.68 5.60 -26.01
N LEU A 52 3.38 5.32 -25.91
CA LEU A 52 2.53 4.97 -27.04
C LEU A 52 2.25 6.19 -27.94
N ILE A 53 2.05 7.37 -27.35
CA ILE A 53 1.74 8.61 -28.10
C ILE A 53 3.03 9.30 -28.58
N SER A 54 4.08 9.34 -27.76
CA SER A 54 5.34 10.01 -28.08
C SER A 54 6.52 9.23 -27.48
N PRO A 55 7.12 8.30 -28.24
CA PRO A 55 8.28 7.53 -27.75
C PRO A 55 9.44 8.46 -27.36
N ARG A 56 9.64 9.56 -28.10
CA ARG A 56 10.70 10.54 -27.85
C ARG A 56 10.52 11.33 -26.53
N SER A 57 9.29 11.45 -26.04
CA SER A 57 9.02 12.04 -24.72
C SER A 57 9.23 11.02 -23.60
N ALA A 58 8.95 9.73 -23.86
CA ALA A 58 9.19 8.66 -22.89
C ALA A 58 10.68 8.46 -22.62
N ASP A 59 11.52 8.56 -23.66
CA ASP A 59 12.98 8.48 -23.53
C ASP A 59 13.53 9.59 -22.60
N LYS A 60 12.99 10.81 -22.68
CA LYS A 60 13.39 11.92 -21.79
C LYS A 60 12.96 11.69 -20.34
N VAL A 61 11.78 11.13 -20.12
CA VAL A 61 11.28 10.77 -18.78
C VAL A 61 12.13 9.64 -18.20
N GLU A 62 12.50 8.66 -19.02
CA GLU A 62 13.40 7.58 -18.65
C GLU A 62 14.80 8.07 -18.32
N ASP A 63 15.37 8.99 -19.12
CA ASP A 63 16.67 9.63 -18.86
C ASP A 63 16.68 10.44 -17.57
N MET A 64 15.55 11.07 -17.25
CA MET A 64 15.37 11.87 -16.03
C MET A 64 15.23 10.97 -14.79
N ILE A 65 14.46 9.88 -14.88
CA ILE A 65 14.27 8.91 -13.79
C ILE A 65 15.52 8.06 -13.56
N LYS A 66 16.18 7.59 -14.63
CA LYS A 66 17.45 6.86 -14.54
C LYS A 66 18.61 7.75 -14.13
N GLY A 67 18.39 9.06 -14.07
CA GLY A 67 19.37 10.06 -13.66
C GLY A 67 20.65 9.88 -14.45
N LYS A 68 20.63 10.26 -15.74
CA LYS A 68 21.78 10.31 -16.66
C LYS A 68 23.07 9.79 -16.02
N LYS A 69 23.36 8.49 -16.15
CA LYS A 69 24.74 8.00 -16.03
C LYS A 69 25.52 8.68 -17.15
N LYS A 70 25.96 9.91 -16.91
CA LYS A 70 27.09 10.51 -17.59
C LYS A 70 28.33 9.88 -16.96
N SER A 71 28.55 8.60 -17.27
CA SER A 71 29.83 7.96 -17.00
C SER A 71 30.47 7.77 -18.37
N ALA A 72 31.44 8.67 -18.62
CA ALA A 72 32.42 8.72 -19.70
C ALA A 72 31.91 8.55 -21.13
#